data_AF-A0A2T3AD62-F1
#
_entry.id   AF-A0A2T3AD62-F1
#
_cell.length_a   1.000
_cell.length_b   1.000
_cell.length_c   1.000
_cell.angle_alpha   90.00
_cell.angle_beta   90.00
_cell.angle_gamma   90.00
#
_symmetry.space_group_name_H-M   'P 1'
#
loop_
_entity.id
_entity.type
_entity.pdbx_description
1 polymer ?
#
loop_
_entity_poly.entity_id
_entity_poly.type
_entity_poly.pdbx_seq_one_letter_code
_entity_poly.pdbx_strand_id
1 'polypeptide(L)'
;MHLTSVVMAPVIATLAGTGFTSAMPGPWSVPQEHFEVLSMRQSTPLNPDAVSDVQCLDPEAHIVFHDENAAQLSICNGLSGNDPARKCPGTAPVTIGKRGSALFVLTALSPHSTLVSANINISKLRWDECVRAARAKCPTGSMSGVCVGGATWGGDVAFSLQSTLYVEEL
;
A
#
# COMPACT_ATOMS: atom_id res chain seq x y z
N MET A 1 -5.61 9.98 -83.55
CA MET A 1 -5.51 9.48 -82.15
C MET A 1 -4.30 10.16 -81.54
N HIS A 2 -4.53 11.21 -80.74
CA HIS A 2 -3.48 12.09 -80.23
C HIS A 2 -2.80 11.49 -78.98
N LEU A 3 -1.47 11.54 -78.97
CA LEU A 3 -0.60 11.30 -77.82
C LEU A 3 -0.64 12.51 -76.87
N THR A 4 -0.65 12.27 -75.55
CA THR A 4 -0.16 13.23 -74.55
C THR A 4 0.55 12.50 -73.40
N SER A 5 1.85 12.75 -73.31
CA SER A 5 2.72 12.47 -72.16
C SER A 5 2.28 13.26 -70.93
N VAL A 6 2.37 12.66 -69.74
CA VAL A 6 2.38 13.38 -68.46
C VAL A 6 3.71 13.14 -67.78
N VAL A 7 4.44 14.23 -67.55
CA VAL A 7 5.77 14.32 -66.94
C VAL A 7 5.61 14.31 -65.42
N MET A 8 6.36 13.45 -64.72
CA MET A 8 6.51 13.48 -63.26
C MET A 8 7.33 14.69 -62.82
N ALA A 9 6.85 15.42 -61.81
CA ALA A 9 7.62 16.43 -61.09
C ALA A 9 7.91 15.95 -59.65
N PRO A 10 9.15 16.07 -59.13
CA PRO A 10 9.44 15.73 -57.75
C PRO A 10 9.15 16.92 -56.83
N VAL A 11 8.31 16.70 -55.81
CA VAL A 11 8.10 17.65 -54.70
C VAL A 11 9.22 17.44 -53.68
N ILE A 12 10.16 18.39 -53.61
CA ILE A 12 11.20 18.43 -52.58
C ILE A 12 10.59 19.06 -51.32
N ALA A 13 10.30 18.24 -50.31
CA ALA A 13 9.90 18.70 -48.99
C ALA A 13 11.16 19.03 -48.16
N THR A 14 11.41 20.32 -47.93
CA THR A 14 12.46 20.80 -47.03
C THR A 14 12.03 20.59 -45.57
N LEU A 15 12.62 19.59 -44.91
CA LEU A 15 12.52 19.42 -43.46
C LEU A 15 13.34 20.52 -42.78
N ALA A 16 12.66 21.54 -42.27
CA ALA A 16 13.25 22.49 -41.34
C ALA A 16 13.58 21.74 -40.04
N GLY A 17 14.86 21.47 -39.82
CA GLY A 17 15.36 20.87 -38.58
C GLY A 17 15.19 21.85 -37.43
N THR A 18 14.13 21.67 -36.63
CA THR A 18 14.10 22.21 -35.27
C THR A 18 15.08 21.41 -34.43
N GLY A 19 16.19 22.04 -34.06
CA GLY A 19 17.17 21.45 -33.16
C GLY A 19 16.53 21.06 -31.84
N PHE A 20 16.52 19.77 -31.53
CA PHE A 20 16.23 19.29 -30.18
C PHE A 20 17.41 19.67 -29.30
N THR A 21 17.28 20.78 -28.56
CA THR A 21 18.18 21.04 -27.43
C THR A 21 17.87 19.99 -26.37
N SER A 22 18.64 18.90 -26.33
CA SER A 22 18.63 17.97 -25.22
C SER A 22 19.09 18.74 -23.98
N ALA A 23 18.13 19.18 -23.15
CA ALA A 23 18.42 19.73 -21.84
C ALA A 23 19.19 18.66 -21.08
N MET A 24 20.47 18.93 -20.79
CA MET A 24 21.27 18.02 -19.98
C MET A 24 20.59 17.86 -18.62
N PRO A 25 20.45 16.64 -18.09
CA PRO A 25 19.87 16.42 -16.78
C PRO A 25 20.64 17.26 -15.75
N GLY A 26 19.93 18.06 -14.97
CA GLY A 26 20.54 18.84 -13.90
C GLY A 26 21.21 17.93 -12.86
N PRO A 27 22.10 18.46 -12.01
CA PRO A 27 22.85 17.69 -10.99
C PRO A 27 21.98 16.96 -9.95
N TRP A 28 20.66 17.12 -10.00
CA TRP A 28 19.66 16.50 -9.12
C TRP A 28 18.65 15.62 -9.87
N SER A 29 18.91 15.26 -11.12
CA SER A 29 18.02 14.34 -11.85
C SER A 29 18.23 12.91 -11.39
N VAL A 30 17.15 12.27 -10.96
CA VAL A 30 17.15 10.83 -10.71
C VAL A 30 17.24 10.08 -12.06
N PRO A 31 18.12 9.08 -12.21
CA PRO A 31 18.24 8.32 -13.46
C PRO A 31 16.96 7.55 -13.83
N GLN A 32 16.74 7.32 -15.13
CA GLN A 32 15.51 6.68 -15.64
C GLN A 32 15.33 5.26 -15.09
N GLU A 33 16.41 4.49 -14.97
CA GLU A 33 16.42 3.14 -14.40
C GLU A 33 15.90 3.09 -12.96
N HIS A 34 16.03 4.17 -12.20
CA HIS A 34 15.49 4.23 -10.84
C HIS A 34 13.96 4.31 -10.86
N PHE A 35 13.37 5.05 -11.82
CA PHE A 35 11.92 5.11 -12.00
C PHE A 35 11.36 3.77 -12.47
N GLU A 36 12.07 3.04 -13.33
CA GLU A 36 11.67 1.69 -13.74
C GLU A 36 11.61 0.74 -12.54
N VAL A 37 12.63 0.73 -11.68
CA VAL A 37 12.64 -0.08 -10.46
C VAL A 37 11.52 0.33 -9.49
N LEU A 38 11.25 1.63 -9.35
CA LEU A 38 10.12 2.11 -8.53
C LEU A 38 8.78 1.64 -9.10
N SER A 39 8.59 1.70 -10.42
CA SER A 39 7.38 1.24 -11.09
C SER A 39 7.15 -0.28 -10.90
N MET A 40 8.22 -1.08 -11.00
CA MET A 40 8.16 -2.53 -10.77
C MET A 40 7.80 -2.88 -9.32
N ARG A 41 8.27 -2.08 -8.35
CA ARG A 41 7.88 -2.26 -6.94
C ARG A 41 6.42 -1.89 -6.70
N GLN A 42 5.92 -0.85 -7.37
CA GLN A 42 4.52 -0.44 -7.30
C GLN A 42 3.57 -1.47 -7.91
N SER A 43 4.01 -2.24 -8.92
CA SER A 43 3.21 -3.26 -9.59
C SER A 43 3.06 -4.59 -8.82
N THR A 44 3.44 -4.66 -7.54
CA THR A 44 3.27 -5.88 -6.74
C THR A 44 1.78 -6.21 -6.64
N PRO A 45 1.32 -7.37 -7.17
CA PRO A 45 -0.09 -7.75 -7.17
C PRO A 45 -0.68 -7.68 -5.77
N LEU A 46 -1.85 -7.07 -5.64
CA LEU A 46 -2.61 -7.05 -4.40
C LEU A 46 -3.48 -8.30 -4.34
N ASN A 47 -3.42 -9.02 -3.22
CA ASN A 47 -4.40 -10.06 -2.92
C ASN A 47 -5.65 -9.42 -2.27
N PRO A 48 -6.78 -9.31 -2.98
CA PRO A 48 -7.99 -8.72 -2.42
C PRO A 48 -8.60 -9.56 -1.27
N ASP A 49 -8.28 -10.86 -1.23
CA ASP A 49 -8.80 -11.82 -0.25
C ASP A 49 -7.98 -11.82 1.05
N ALA A 50 -6.93 -10.99 1.16
CA ALA A 50 -6.17 -10.82 2.39
C ALA A 50 -6.99 -10.15 3.51
N VAL A 51 -8.14 -9.53 3.18
CA VAL A 51 -8.99 -8.81 4.12
C VAL A 51 -10.49 -9.02 3.84
N SER A 52 -11.25 -9.27 4.91
CA SER A 52 -12.73 -9.29 4.91
C SER A 52 -13.30 -8.14 5.74
N ASP A 53 -14.62 -7.93 5.60
CA ASP A 53 -15.42 -7.05 6.46
C ASP A 53 -14.89 -5.61 6.58
N VAL A 54 -14.29 -5.10 5.50
CA VAL A 54 -13.72 -3.75 5.49
C VAL A 54 -14.83 -2.71 5.52
N GLN A 55 -14.75 -1.80 6.48
CA GLN A 55 -15.66 -0.66 6.63
C GLN A 55 -14.86 0.63 6.67
N CYS A 56 -15.26 1.61 5.87
CA CYS A 56 -14.71 2.96 5.95
C CYS A 56 -15.52 3.72 7.01
N LEU A 57 -14.90 3.99 8.16
CA LEU A 57 -15.62 4.50 9.34
C LEU A 57 -15.83 6.01 9.23
N ASP A 58 -14.76 6.75 8.95
CA ASP A 58 -14.78 8.18 8.69
C ASP A 58 -13.78 8.48 7.56
N PRO A 59 -14.25 8.64 6.31
CA PRO A 59 -13.41 8.95 5.15
C PRO A 59 -12.68 10.29 5.24
N GLU A 60 -13.17 11.21 6.08
CA GLU A 60 -12.64 12.56 6.26
C GLU A 60 -11.61 12.63 7.40
N ALA A 61 -11.46 11.57 8.20
CA ALA A 61 -10.48 11.51 9.27
C ALA A 61 -9.07 11.82 8.75
N HIS A 62 -8.45 12.85 9.34
CA HIS A 62 -7.11 13.26 8.92
C HIS A 62 -6.06 12.30 9.47
N ILE A 63 -5.55 11.42 8.61
CA ILE A 63 -4.49 10.45 8.89
C ILE A 63 -3.37 10.67 7.87
N VAL A 64 -2.19 11.07 8.35
CA VAL A 64 -1.02 11.31 7.51
C VAL A 64 -0.42 9.96 7.10
N PHE A 65 -0.21 9.76 5.79
CA PHE A 65 0.31 8.49 5.25
C PHE A 65 1.65 8.05 5.87
N HIS A 66 2.56 9.00 6.12
CA HIS A 66 3.81 8.71 6.82
C HIS A 66 3.57 8.13 8.23
N ASP A 67 2.63 8.72 8.96
CA ASP A 67 2.28 8.31 10.31
C ASP A 67 1.59 6.95 10.31
N GLU A 68 0.69 6.70 9.35
CA GLU A 68 0.05 5.40 9.16
C GLU A 68 1.07 4.30 8.92
N ASN A 69 1.99 4.48 7.97
CA ASN A 69 3.03 3.47 7.69
C ASN A 69 3.92 3.23 8.92
N ALA A 70 4.27 4.29 9.65
CA ALA A 70 5.06 4.17 10.86
C ALA A 70 4.27 3.48 11.99
N ALA A 71 2.97 3.75 12.12
CA ALA A 71 2.06 3.09 13.06
C ALA A 71 1.88 1.61 12.72
N GLN A 72 1.67 1.28 11.44
CA GLN A 72 1.56 -0.07 10.89
C GLN A 72 2.81 -0.91 11.23
N LEU A 73 4.00 -0.32 11.16
CA LEU A 73 5.27 -0.99 11.52
C LEU A 73 5.55 -1.03 13.04
N SER A 74 4.77 -0.31 13.85
CA SER A 74 5.00 -0.22 15.30
C SER A 74 4.23 -1.27 16.12
N ILE A 75 3.31 -2.01 15.51
CA ILE A 75 2.59 -3.10 16.17
C ILE A 75 3.55 -4.18 16.70
N CYS A 76 3.13 -4.93 17.71
CA CYS A 76 3.89 -6.05 18.28
C CYS A 76 5.32 -5.67 18.73
N ASN A 77 5.48 -4.49 19.32
CA ASN A 77 6.77 -3.90 19.71
C ASN A 77 7.73 -3.58 18.54
N GLY A 78 7.21 -3.55 17.31
CA GLY A 78 7.94 -3.20 16.11
C GLY A 78 8.11 -4.38 15.15
N LEU A 79 7.49 -4.27 13.97
CA LEU A 79 7.76 -5.09 12.80
C LEU A 79 8.74 -4.42 11.83
N SER A 80 9.43 -3.35 12.26
CA SER A 80 10.46 -2.69 11.46
C SER A 80 11.62 -3.64 11.16
N GLY A 81 12.25 -3.52 9.98
CA GLY A 81 13.33 -4.41 9.54
C GLY A 81 13.07 -5.06 8.18
N ASN A 82 14.12 -5.65 7.60
CA ASN A 82 14.10 -6.16 6.22
C ASN A 82 13.66 -7.63 6.11
N ASP A 83 13.42 -8.31 7.23
CA ASP A 83 12.94 -9.69 7.24
C ASP A 83 11.42 -9.73 6.99
N PRO A 84 10.96 -10.19 5.81
CA PRO A 84 9.52 -10.30 5.52
C PRO A 84 8.83 -11.36 6.38
N ALA A 85 9.58 -12.29 6.99
CA ALA A 85 9.07 -13.31 7.90
C ALA A 85 9.03 -12.83 9.36
N ARG A 86 9.51 -11.62 9.67
CA ARG A 86 9.34 -11.00 10.99
C ARG A 86 7.84 -10.95 11.30
N LYS A 87 7.49 -11.43 12.49
CA LYS A 87 6.09 -11.64 12.91
C LYS A 87 5.88 -11.24 14.35
N CYS A 88 4.62 -10.99 14.69
CA CYS A 88 4.20 -10.94 16.08
C CYS A 88 4.49 -12.29 16.76
N PRO A 89 4.98 -12.31 18.01
CA PRO A 89 5.47 -13.52 18.65
C PRO A 89 4.36 -14.50 19.08
N GLY A 90 3.07 -14.19 18.87
CA GLY A 90 1.97 -15.07 19.29
C GLY A 90 1.68 -15.04 20.79
N THR A 91 2.09 -13.98 21.50
CA THR A 91 1.97 -13.90 22.97
C THR A 91 0.84 -13.01 23.46
N ALA A 92 0.35 -12.07 22.64
CA ALA A 92 -0.66 -11.10 23.04
C ALA A 92 -1.91 -11.22 22.15
N PRO A 93 -3.12 -11.18 22.73
CA PRO A 93 -4.38 -11.17 21.98
C PRO A 93 -4.67 -9.79 21.37
N VAL A 94 -4.04 -8.74 21.87
CA VAL A 94 -4.21 -7.35 21.41
C VAL A 94 -2.85 -6.70 21.21
N THR A 95 -2.71 -5.89 20.17
CA THR A 95 -1.56 -5.02 20.00
C THR A 95 -1.99 -3.66 19.45
N ILE A 96 -1.20 -2.64 19.75
CA ILE A 96 -1.47 -1.27 19.34
C ILE A 96 -0.21 -0.74 18.65
N GLY A 97 -0.40 -0.11 17.49
CA GLY A 97 0.61 0.66 16.81
C GLY A 97 0.16 2.11 16.70
N LYS A 98 0.94 3.05 17.23
CA LYS A 98 0.56 4.48 17.25
C LYS A 98 1.72 5.32 16.77
N ARG A 99 1.50 6.22 15.81
CA ARG A 99 2.45 7.25 15.41
C ARG A 99 1.69 8.48 14.93
N GLY A 100 2.10 9.66 15.39
CA GLY A 100 1.50 10.94 15.00
C GLY A 100 -0.03 10.87 14.97
N SER A 101 -0.59 11.10 13.79
CA SER A 101 -2.03 11.09 13.50
C SER A 101 -2.69 9.71 13.37
N ALA A 102 -1.94 8.60 13.39
CA ALA A 102 -2.45 7.26 13.11
C ALA A 102 -2.40 6.33 14.34
N LEU A 103 -3.49 5.60 14.56
CA LEU A 103 -3.62 4.55 15.57
C LEU A 103 -4.17 3.27 14.94
N PHE A 104 -3.36 2.23 14.93
CA PHE A 104 -3.80 0.86 14.66
C PHE A 104 -4.07 0.12 15.97
N VAL A 105 -5.24 -0.51 16.06
CA VAL A 105 -5.57 -1.46 17.13
C VAL A 105 -5.87 -2.80 16.46
N LEU A 106 -5.19 -3.86 16.90
CA LEU A 106 -5.38 -5.21 16.38
C LEU A 106 -5.82 -6.12 17.51
N THR A 107 -6.76 -7.01 17.21
CA THR A 107 -7.30 -8.01 18.14
C THR A 107 -7.38 -9.36 17.44
N ALA A 108 -6.77 -10.38 18.04
CA ALA A 108 -6.89 -11.76 17.57
C ALA A 108 -8.32 -12.26 17.77
N LEU A 109 -8.90 -12.83 16.72
CA LEU A 109 -10.19 -13.49 16.76
C LEU A 109 -9.98 -14.99 16.99
N SER A 110 -10.72 -15.56 17.94
CA SER A 110 -10.72 -17.00 18.14
C SER A 110 -11.35 -17.70 16.94
N PRO A 111 -10.72 -18.74 16.39
CA PRO A 111 -11.36 -19.55 15.36
C PRO A 111 -12.64 -20.16 15.93
N HIS A 112 -13.66 -20.25 15.08
CA HIS A 112 -15.01 -20.66 15.44
C HIS A 112 -15.04 -22.16 15.83
N SER A 113 -14.62 -22.47 17.06
CA SER A 113 -14.82 -23.75 17.80
C SER A 113 -13.93 -23.88 19.05
N THR A 114 -13.01 -22.95 19.30
CA THR A 114 -12.01 -23.10 20.37
C THR A 114 -12.37 -22.28 21.62
N LEU A 115 -12.35 -22.91 22.79
CA LEU A 115 -12.50 -22.24 24.11
C LEU A 115 -11.23 -21.49 24.56
N VAL A 116 -10.19 -21.48 23.73
CA VAL A 116 -8.89 -20.85 24.01
C VAL A 116 -8.81 -19.52 23.28
N SER A 117 -8.41 -18.47 23.99
CA SER A 117 -8.20 -17.14 23.41
C SER A 117 -7.08 -17.18 22.37
N ALA A 118 -7.35 -16.65 21.18
CA ALA A 118 -6.34 -16.48 20.14
C ALA A 118 -5.32 -15.38 20.48
N ASN A 119 -4.09 -15.52 19.99
CA ASN A 119 -3.03 -14.53 20.08
C ASN A 119 -2.58 -14.09 18.69
N ILE A 120 -2.08 -12.88 18.57
CA ILE A 120 -1.63 -12.31 17.30
C ILE A 120 -0.27 -12.93 16.91
N ASN A 121 -0.24 -13.62 15.77
CA ASN A 121 0.90 -14.28 15.15
C ASN A 121 0.97 -13.97 13.65
N ILE A 122 0.79 -12.71 13.30
CA ILE A 122 0.79 -12.21 11.92
C ILE A 122 2.20 -11.83 11.48
N SER A 123 2.59 -12.20 10.25
CA SER A 123 3.86 -11.76 9.64
C SER A 123 3.75 -10.36 9.07
N LYS A 124 4.90 -9.69 8.94
CA LYS A 124 5.00 -8.37 8.31
C LYS A 124 4.39 -8.37 6.91
N LEU A 125 4.71 -9.36 6.09
CA LEU A 125 4.18 -9.45 4.73
C LEU A 125 2.65 -9.56 4.71
N ARG A 126 2.07 -10.45 5.53
CA ARG A 126 0.61 -10.62 5.58
C ARG A 126 -0.10 -9.38 6.11
N TRP A 127 0.49 -8.75 7.14
CA TRP A 127 -0.06 -7.53 7.70
C TRP A 127 -0.06 -6.39 6.67
N ASP A 128 1.05 -6.20 5.95
CA ASP A 128 1.15 -5.21 4.88
C ASP A 128 0.15 -5.46 3.75
N GLU A 129 0.04 -6.71 3.31
CA GLU A 129 -0.92 -7.10 2.28
C GLU A 129 -2.38 -6.85 2.71
N CYS A 130 -2.73 -7.18 3.96
CA CYS A 130 -4.05 -6.91 4.53
C CYS A 130 -4.37 -5.40 4.55
N VAL A 131 -3.47 -4.56 5.07
CA VAL A 131 -3.66 -3.11 5.12
C VAL A 131 -3.77 -2.52 3.72
N ARG A 132 -2.93 -2.95 2.76
CA ARG A 132 -3.00 -2.50 1.37
C ARG A 132 -4.32 -2.90 0.70
N ALA A 133 -4.78 -4.14 0.89
CA ALA A 133 -6.06 -4.61 0.37
C ALA A 133 -7.24 -3.82 0.97
N ALA A 134 -7.14 -3.45 2.24
CA ALA A 134 -8.15 -2.65 2.91
C ALA A 134 -8.12 -1.18 2.46
N ARG A 135 -6.93 -0.59 2.23
CA ARG A 135 -6.77 0.73 1.60
C ARG A 135 -7.25 0.78 0.16
N ALA A 136 -7.23 -0.33 -0.57
CA ALA A 136 -7.86 -0.40 -1.89
C ALA A 136 -9.40 -0.22 -1.82
N LYS A 137 -10.03 -0.54 -0.68
CA LYS A 137 -11.47 -0.32 -0.42
C LYS A 137 -11.75 1.03 0.26
N CYS A 138 -10.89 1.46 1.19
CA CYS A 138 -10.98 2.73 1.92
C CYS A 138 -9.71 3.58 1.68
N PRO A 139 -9.62 4.33 0.58
CA PRO A 139 -8.38 5.02 0.18
C PRO A 139 -7.90 6.07 1.17
N THR A 140 -8.82 6.70 1.91
CA THR A 140 -8.54 7.74 2.89
C THR A 140 -9.32 7.50 4.17
N GLY A 141 -8.98 8.24 5.22
CA GLY A 141 -9.72 8.22 6.47
C GLY A 141 -9.47 7.00 7.33
N SER A 142 -10.34 6.85 8.33
CA SER A 142 -10.35 5.76 9.29
C SER A 142 -11.14 4.56 8.75
N MET A 143 -10.79 3.37 9.22
CA MET A 143 -11.31 2.12 8.67
C MET A 143 -11.19 0.98 9.69
N SER A 144 -11.99 -0.05 9.50
CA SER A 144 -11.84 -1.33 10.17
C SER A 144 -11.90 -2.47 9.17
N GLY A 145 -11.46 -3.64 9.59
CA GLY A 145 -11.54 -4.86 8.79
C GLY A 145 -11.01 -6.06 9.54
N VAL A 146 -11.02 -7.21 8.88
CA VAL A 146 -10.49 -8.46 9.41
C VAL A 146 -9.44 -9.00 8.44
N CYS A 147 -8.20 -9.11 8.91
CA CYS A 147 -7.16 -9.80 8.17
C CYS A 147 -7.39 -11.30 8.25
N VAL A 148 -7.39 -11.96 7.09
CA VAL A 148 -7.57 -13.41 6.99
C VAL A 148 -6.28 -14.10 7.49
N GLY A 149 -6.42 -14.88 8.56
CA GLY A 149 -5.34 -15.49 9.31
C GLY A 149 -4.51 -14.49 10.13
N GLY A 150 -3.41 -14.98 10.70
CA GLY A 150 -2.49 -14.14 11.47
C GLY A 150 -2.79 -14.09 12.97
N ALA A 151 -3.80 -14.83 13.44
CA ALA A 151 -3.84 -15.29 14.82
C ALA A 151 -3.36 -16.75 14.93
N THR A 152 -3.00 -17.15 16.14
CA THR A 152 -2.70 -18.55 16.48
C THR A 152 -3.91 -19.45 16.26
N TRP A 153 -3.67 -20.76 16.11
CA TRP A 153 -4.71 -21.76 15.80
C TRP A 153 -5.44 -21.54 14.47
N GLY A 154 -4.88 -20.73 13.57
CA GLY A 154 -5.49 -20.43 12.27
C GLY A 154 -6.62 -19.40 12.34
N GLY A 155 -6.73 -18.66 13.45
CA GLY A 155 -7.69 -17.57 13.58
C GLY A 155 -7.28 -16.31 12.80
N ASP A 156 -8.23 -15.39 12.72
CA ASP A 156 -8.11 -14.12 12.01
C ASP A 156 -7.73 -12.97 12.96
N VAL A 157 -7.42 -11.80 12.41
CA VAL A 157 -7.09 -10.60 13.18
C VAL A 157 -8.02 -9.45 12.79
N ALA A 158 -8.89 -9.03 13.70
CA ALA A 158 -9.63 -7.79 13.53
C ALA A 158 -8.69 -6.59 13.73
N PHE A 159 -8.88 -5.54 12.95
CA PHE A 159 -8.15 -4.30 13.12
C PHE A 159 -9.04 -3.06 12.96
N SER A 160 -8.61 -1.97 13.56
CA SER A 160 -9.09 -0.62 13.26
C SER A 160 -7.90 0.33 13.05
N LEU A 161 -8.09 1.27 12.15
CA LEU A 161 -7.24 2.44 11.94
C LEU A 161 -8.07 3.68 12.26
N GLN A 162 -7.60 4.49 13.19
CA GLN A 162 -8.27 5.71 13.63
C GLN A 162 -7.31 6.90 13.60
N SER A 163 -7.88 8.10 13.46
CA SER A 163 -7.11 9.32 13.70
C SER A 163 -6.97 9.55 15.20
N THR A 164 -5.76 9.83 15.67
CA THR A 164 -5.50 10.05 17.10
C THR A 164 -6.18 11.30 17.64
N LEU A 165 -6.63 12.20 16.77
CA LEU A 165 -7.39 13.41 17.14
C LEU A 165 -8.75 13.08 17.78
N TYR A 166 -9.29 11.87 17.58
CA TYR A 166 -10.56 11.42 18.16
C TYR A 166 -10.38 10.50 19.39
N VAL A 167 -9.14 10.29 19.86
CA VAL A 167 -8.82 9.27 20.90
C VAL A 167 -8.36 9.91 22.22
N GLU A 168 -8.34 11.25 22.34
CA GLU A 168 -7.95 11.94 23.59
C GLU A 168 -9.05 11.97 24.67
N GLU A 169 -10.20 11.30 24.49
CA GLU A 169 -11.29 11.21 25.49
C GLU A 169 -11.39 9.85 26.22
N LEU A 170 -10.33 9.04 26.28
CA LEU A 170 -10.30 7.79 27.07
C LEU A 170 -9.22 7.78 28.16
#